data_AF-L0ACV7-F1
#
_entry.id   AF-L0ACV7-F1
#
_cell.length_a   1.000
_cell.length_b   1.000
_cell.length_c   1.000
_cell.angle_alpha   90.00
_cell.angle_beta   90.00
_cell.angle_gamma   90.00
#
_symmetry.space_group_name_H-M   'P 1'
#
loop_
_entity.id
_entity.type
_entity.pdbx_description
1 polymer ?
#
loop_
_entity_poly.entity_id
_entity_poly.type
_entity_poly.pdbx_seq_one_letter_code
_entity_poly.pdbx_strand_id
1 'polypeptide(L)'
;MEIQGCKAYYNKELEALDIPIVFECGGSIKIKGFNDIKNVALNTIKTLNELFDYSFELGDYIERELIGRSFNLHKFKINALDGILRIVEKNGYFLNSSGVIFSSVLNKFNENIAGNLIKGKTLEFGEKLEPIFLDKSCSSEIPVGQKEIPKFVIYIAENYIPSIDINNYKLSIKGNVPKEIELSYNELEEISKDIGEKDFHCVTGWSVKGRKWKGISVWELLKLSGIKSESKWILAKSLTGYSSTIPMDKELLENTFVVIEMDNKKLSPESGFPARIYSPELFGWKGAKYLSSLYISDKYIDGYWEALSYHERGKANSNERFKIRNPDVVDLC
;
A
#
# COMPACT_ATOMS: atom_id res chain seq x y z
N MET A 1 26.02 -2.10 -11.66
CA MET A 1 24.92 -2.24 -10.68
C MET A 1 23.89 -3.08 -11.39
N GLU A 2 23.69 -4.30 -10.94
CA GLU A 2 22.87 -5.27 -11.63
C GLU A 2 21.64 -5.56 -10.78
N ILE A 3 20.47 -5.54 -11.42
CA ILE A 3 19.25 -6.02 -10.82
C ILE A 3 19.35 -7.53 -10.76
N GLN A 4 19.28 -8.10 -9.56
CA GLN A 4 19.53 -9.52 -9.33
C GLN A 4 18.26 -10.35 -9.50
N GLY A 5 17.10 -9.75 -9.24
CA GLY A 5 15.81 -10.40 -9.37
C GLY A 5 14.71 -9.40 -9.72
N CYS A 6 13.72 -9.86 -10.49
CA CYS A 6 12.50 -9.12 -10.80
C CYS A 6 11.30 -10.06 -10.83
N LYS A 7 10.13 -9.53 -10.50
CA LYS A 7 8.85 -10.17 -10.73
C LYS A 7 7.82 -9.19 -11.25
N ALA A 8 6.86 -9.69 -12.03
CA ALA A 8 5.71 -8.93 -12.46
C ALA A 8 4.43 -9.78 -12.41
N TYR A 9 3.31 -9.15 -12.07
CA TYR A 9 2.02 -9.82 -11.92
C TYR A 9 0.86 -8.90 -12.30
N TYR A 10 -0.27 -9.52 -12.62
CA TYR A 10 -1.53 -8.84 -12.82
C TYR A 10 -2.29 -8.73 -11.50
N ASN A 11 -2.66 -7.52 -11.13
CA ASN A 11 -3.48 -7.19 -9.97
C ASN A 11 -4.86 -6.68 -10.43
N LYS A 12 -5.84 -7.59 -10.43
CA LYS A 12 -7.22 -7.29 -10.81
C LYS A 12 -7.86 -6.21 -9.93
N GLU A 13 -7.43 -6.07 -8.68
CA GLU A 13 -7.97 -5.07 -7.76
C GLU A 13 -7.65 -3.64 -8.19
N LEU A 14 -6.67 -3.46 -9.08
CA LEU A 14 -6.20 -2.16 -9.54
C LEU A 14 -6.59 -1.85 -10.99
N GLU A 15 -7.35 -2.73 -11.63
CA GLU A 15 -7.80 -2.56 -13.03
C GLU A 15 -8.66 -1.31 -13.20
N ALA A 16 -9.57 -1.05 -12.24
CA ALA A 16 -10.40 0.16 -12.24
C ALA A 16 -9.60 1.47 -12.08
N LEU A 17 -8.33 1.38 -11.69
CA LEU A 17 -7.40 2.50 -11.50
C LEU A 17 -6.37 2.59 -12.64
N ASP A 18 -6.54 1.82 -13.72
CA ASP A 18 -5.66 1.77 -14.90
C ASP A 18 -4.20 1.39 -14.62
N ILE A 19 -3.93 0.72 -13.50
CA ILE A 19 -2.58 0.27 -13.12
C ILE A 19 -2.54 -1.24 -12.79
N PRO A 20 -3.06 -2.12 -13.66
CA PRO A 20 -3.26 -3.52 -13.32
C PRO A 20 -1.98 -4.35 -13.32
N ILE A 21 -0.92 -3.95 -14.01
CA ILE A 21 0.32 -4.72 -14.07
C ILE A 21 1.32 -4.09 -13.11
N VAL A 22 1.76 -4.85 -12.11
CA VAL A 22 2.71 -4.41 -11.09
C VAL A 22 4.02 -5.16 -11.29
N PHE A 23 5.15 -4.48 -11.15
CA PHE A 23 6.46 -5.11 -11.13
C PHE A 23 7.30 -4.62 -9.96
N GLU A 24 8.21 -5.49 -9.52
CA GLU A 24 9.18 -5.21 -8.47
C GLU A 24 10.51 -5.87 -8.82
N CYS A 25 11.59 -5.18 -8.50
CA CYS A 25 12.97 -5.56 -8.80
C CYS A 25 13.86 -5.25 -7.59
N GLY A 26 14.87 -6.08 -7.40
CA GLY A 26 15.74 -6.08 -6.23
C GLY A 26 17.21 -6.33 -6.56
N GLY A 27 18.06 -6.13 -5.56
CA GLY A 27 19.48 -6.41 -5.64
C GLY A 27 20.33 -5.61 -4.64
N SER A 28 21.54 -6.09 -4.40
CA SER A 28 22.57 -5.44 -3.58
C SER A 28 23.21 -4.26 -4.34
N ILE A 29 22.68 -3.06 -4.13
CA ILE A 29 23.11 -1.84 -4.84
C ILE A 29 23.34 -0.67 -3.89
N LYS A 30 24.47 0.02 -4.08
CA LYS A 30 24.81 1.29 -3.44
C LYS A 30 24.61 2.44 -4.43
N ILE A 31 24.03 3.52 -3.95
CA ILE A 31 23.76 4.74 -4.71
C ILE A 31 24.65 5.85 -4.17
N LYS A 32 25.56 6.34 -5.02
CA LYS A 32 26.44 7.48 -4.70
C LYS A 32 25.91 8.79 -5.28
N GLY A 33 25.01 8.72 -6.26
CA GLY A 33 24.40 9.88 -6.86
C GLY A 33 23.42 9.54 -7.97
N PHE A 34 22.95 10.56 -8.68
CA PHE A 34 21.87 10.41 -9.66
C PHE A 34 22.24 9.54 -10.88
N ASN A 35 23.52 9.50 -11.28
CA ASN A 35 23.95 8.59 -12.35
C ASN A 35 23.69 7.12 -11.98
N ASP A 36 23.83 6.77 -10.70
CA ASP A 36 23.53 5.42 -10.23
C ASP A 36 22.04 5.13 -10.30
N ILE A 37 21.18 6.10 -9.93
CA ILE A 37 19.72 6.01 -10.10
C ILE A 37 19.34 5.75 -11.57
N LYS A 38 19.93 6.52 -12.51
CA LYS A 38 19.67 6.34 -13.94
C LYS A 38 20.11 4.96 -14.43
N ASN A 39 21.26 4.48 -13.98
CA ASN A 39 21.75 3.15 -14.32
C ASN A 39 20.85 2.04 -13.75
N VAL A 40 20.35 2.19 -12.52
CA VAL A 40 19.36 1.27 -11.94
C VAL A 40 18.07 1.27 -12.77
N ALA A 41 17.61 2.45 -13.22
CA ALA A 41 16.43 2.56 -14.07
C ALA A 41 16.61 1.84 -15.41
N LEU A 42 17.74 2.08 -16.09
CA LEU A 42 18.05 1.42 -17.37
C LEU A 42 18.14 -0.10 -17.24
N ASN A 43 18.80 -0.60 -16.19
CA ASN A 43 18.88 -2.05 -15.94
C ASN A 43 17.50 -2.64 -15.60
N THR A 44 16.66 -1.92 -14.85
CA THR A 44 15.29 -2.35 -14.57
C THR A 44 14.49 -2.48 -15.87
N ILE A 45 14.54 -1.48 -16.76
CA ILE A 45 13.87 -1.54 -18.07
C ILE A 45 14.39 -2.71 -18.90
N LYS A 46 15.71 -2.93 -18.94
CA LYS A 46 16.30 -4.08 -19.64
C LYS A 46 15.71 -5.40 -19.13
N THR A 47 15.64 -5.59 -17.80
CA THR A 47 15.06 -6.80 -17.23
C THR A 47 13.57 -6.93 -17.50
N LEU A 48 12.80 -5.83 -17.52
CA LEU A 48 11.40 -5.86 -17.92
C LEU A 48 11.23 -6.28 -19.38
N ASN A 49 12.12 -5.86 -20.28
CA ASN A 49 12.08 -6.28 -21.68
C ASN A 49 12.25 -7.80 -21.82
N GLU A 50 13.14 -8.38 -21.02
CA GLU A 50 13.34 -9.84 -20.97
C GLU A 50 12.13 -10.57 -20.36
N LEU A 51 11.52 -10.02 -19.31
CA LEU A 51 10.34 -10.60 -18.64
C LEU A 51 9.08 -10.62 -19.52
N PHE A 52 8.85 -9.52 -20.24
CA PHE A 52 7.62 -9.29 -20.98
C PHE A 52 7.75 -9.61 -22.48
N ASP A 53 8.94 -9.97 -22.95
CA ASP A 53 9.25 -10.10 -24.39
C ASP A 53 8.71 -8.90 -25.18
N TYR A 54 8.97 -7.70 -24.64
CA TYR A 54 8.43 -6.43 -25.12
C TYR A 54 9.48 -5.34 -25.03
N SER A 55 9.49 -4.40 -25.98
CA SER A 55 10.48 -3.32 -26.03
C SER A 55 10.00 -2.10 -25.26
N PHE A 56 10.22 -2.10 -23.94
CA PHE A 56 10.17 -0.87 -23.15
C PHE A 56 11.46 -0.06 -23.29
N GLU A 57 11.30 1.25 -23.21
CA GLU A 57 12.32 2.27 -23.17
C GLU A 57 12.19 3.06 -21.86
N LEU A 58 13.31 3.54 -21.34
CA LEU A 58 13.29 4.44 -20.21
C LEU A 58 12.83 5.82 -20.69
N GLY A 59 11.66 6.26 -20.24
CA GLY A 59 11.14 7.58 -20.53
C GLY A 59 11.74 8.68 -19.66
N ASP A 60 11.10 9.85 -19.69
CA ASP A 60 11.56 11.03 -18.95
C ASP A 60 11.66 10.77 -17.44
N TYR A 61 12.66 11.38 -16.83
CA TYR A 61 12.67 11.59 -15.39
C TYR A 61 11.61 12.61 -14.99
N ILE A 62 10.77 12.25 -14.03
CA ILE A 62 9.66 13.09 -13.58
C ILE A 62 10.12 13.96 -12.41
N GLU A 63 10.49 13.34 -11.29
CA GLU A 63 10.81 14.05 -10.06
C GLU A 63 11.57 13.19 -9.04
N ARG A 64 12.14 13.87 -8.03
CA ARG A 64 12.59 13.27 -6.76
C ARG A 64 11.70 13.78 -5.65
N GLU A 65 10.98 12.89 -4.99
CA GLU A 65 10.24 13.21 -3.77
C GLU A 65 11.01 12.76 -2.53
N LEU A 66 11.15 13.66 -1.55
CA LEU A 66 11.69 13.33 -0.23
C LEU A 66 10.54 12.93 0.69
N ILE A 67 10.40 11.63 0.95
CA ILE A 67 9.30 11.07 1.73
C ILE A 67 9.76 10.79 3.15
N GLY A 68 9.01 11.31 4.13
CA GLY A 68 9.33 11.11 5.55
C GLY A 68 10.73 11.56 5.94
N ARG A 69 11.29 12.57 5.22
CA ARG A 69 12.63 13.15 5.45
C ARG A 69 13.81 12.16 5.43
N SER A 70 13.59 10.94 4.95
CA SER A 70 14.59 9.86 5.05
C SER A 70 14.68 8.97 3.81
N PHE A 71 13.75 9.11 2.86
CA PHE A 71 13.73 8.32 1.63
C PHE A 71 13.63 9.25 0.43
N ASN A 72 14.45 9.00 -0.59
CA ASN A 72 14.31 9.62 -1.90
C ASN A 72 13.57 8.66 -2.83
N LEU A 73 12.40 9.08 -3.29
CA LEU A 73 11.61 8.37 -4.30
C LEU A 73 11.85 9.05 -5.65
N HIS A 74 12.51 8.35 -6.56
CA HIS A 74 12.76 8.81 -7.92
C HIS A 74 11.74 8.21 -8.87
N LYS A 75 11.16 9.03 -9.75
CA LYS A 75 10.14 8.59 -10.71
C LYS A 75 10.59 8.79 -12.16
N PHE A 76 10.34 7.79 -12.98
CA PHE A 76 10.56 7.80 -14.41
C PHE A 76 9.29 7.32 -15.13
N LYS A 77 9.08 7.81 -16.34
CA LYS A 77 8.11 7.22 -17.27
C LYS A 77 8.69 5.93 -17.86
N ILE A 78 7.80 5.01 -18.24
CA ILE A 78 8.13 3.85 -19.09
C ILE A 78 7.53 4.14 -20.46
N ASN A 79 8.36 4.08 -21.51
CA ASN A 79 8.08 4.67 -22.83
C ASN A 79 7.60 6.13 -22.67
N ALA A 80 6.80 6.61 -23.62
CA ALA A 80 6.19 7.94 -23.50
C ALA A 80 5.14 8.00 -22.38
N LEU A 81 4.27 6.99 -22.26
CA LEU A 81 3.13 6.95 -21.33
C LEU A 81 2.64 5.52 -21.02
N ASP A 82 3.47 4.50 -21.18
CA ASP A 82 3.02 3.10 -20.99
C ASP A 82 3.06 2.66 -19.51
N GLY A 83 3.74 3.40 -18.65
CA GLY A 83 3.79 3.11 -17.22
C GLY A 83 4.68 4.06 -16.42
N ILE A 84 4.85 3.74 -15.14
CA ILE A 84 5.68 4.50 -14.20
C ILE A 84 6.66 3.54 -13.52
N LEU A 85 7.94 3.91 -13.56
CA LEU A 85 9.02 3.27 -12.81
C LEU A 85 9.40 4.15 -11.62
N ARG A 86 9.54 3.52 -10.46
CA ARG A 86 9.97 4.14 -9.21
C ARG A 86 11.23 3.48 -8.69
N ILE A 87 12.14 4.28 -8.16
CA ILE A 87 13.36 3.80 -7.49
C ILE A 87 13.40 4.43 -6.11
N VAL A 88 13.54 3.60 -5.09
CA VAL A 88 13.61 4.03 -3.70
C VAL A 88 15.05 3.98 -3.22
N GLU A 89 15.51 5.08 -2.65
CA GLU A 89 16.83 5.23 -2.05
C GLU A 89 16.73 5.75 -0.61
N LYS A 90 17.60 5.23 0.26
CA LYS A 90 17.82 5.76 1.62
C LYS A 90 19.28 5.62 2.01
N ASN A 91 19.89 6.72 2.46
CA ASN A 91 21.26 6.76 3.00
C ASN A 91 22.32 6.11 2.07
N GLY A 92 22.19 6.27 0.77
CA GLY A 92 23.05 5.69 -0.25
C GLY A 92 22.79 4.20 -0.53
N TYR A 93 21.69 3.65 -0.04
CA TYR A 93 21.24 2.29 -0.37
C TYR A 93 20.03 2.34 -1.28
N PHE A 94 20.08 1.55 -2.33
CA PHE A 94 18.90 1.17 -3.10
C PHE A 94 18.01 0.27 -2.24
N LEU A 95 16.71 0.54 -2.20
CA LEU A 95 15.75 -0.34 -1.49
C LEU A 95 15.05 -1.28 -2.46
N ASN A 96 14.51 -0.73 -3.55
CA ASN A 96 13.87 -1.48 -4.63
C ASN A 96 13.70 -0.56 -5.86
N SER A 97 13.45 -1.19 -7.01
CA SER A 97 12.81 -0.53 -8.14
C SER A 97 11.48 -1.23 -8.40
N SER A 98 10.41 -0.48 -8.54
CA SER A 98 9.07 -1.04 -8.73
C SER A 98 8.19 -0.05 -9.46
N GLY A 99 7.05 -0.51 -9.94
CA GLY A 99 6.21 0.34 -10.73
C GLY A 99 5.01 -0.38 -11.29
N VAL A 100 4.30 0.36 -12.13
CA VAL A 100 3.07 -0.11 -12.76
C VAL A 100 3.12 0.15 -14.26
N ILE A 101 2.54 -0.78 -15.01
CA ILE A 101 2.30 -0.66 -16.45
C ILE A 101 0.80 -0.53 -16.66
N PHE A 102 0.39 0.41 -17.51
CA PHE A 102 -1.02 0.75 -17.70
C PHE A 102 -1.75 -0.30 -18.53
N SER A 103 -3.07 -0.37 -18.37
CA SER A 103 -3.90 -1.40 -19.02
C SER A 103 -3.82 -1.34 -20.55
N SER A 104 -3.57 -0.15 -21.09
CA SER A 104 -3.42 0.13 -22.53
C SER A 104 -2.27 -0.62 -23.20
N VAL A 105 -1.36 -1.21 -22.43
CA VAL A 105 -0.21 -1.98 -22.94
C VAL A 105 -0.52 -3.47 -23.01
N LEU A 106 -1.53 -3.95 -22.25
CA LEU A 106 -1.79 -5.38 -22.09
C LEU A 106 -2.10 -6.09 -23.43
N ASN A 107 -2.78 -5.40 -24.34
CA ASN A 107 -3.08 -5.91 -25.69
C ASN A 107 -1.89 -5.87 -26.67
N LYS A 108 -0.77 -5.24 -26.27
CA LYS A 108 0.47 -5.18 -27.06
C LYS A 108 1.42 -6.34 -26.74
N PHE A 109 1.21 -7.04 -25.62
CA PHE A 109 2.00 -8.21 -25.26
C PHE A 109 1.63 -9.43 -26.09
N ASN A 110 2.57 -10.38 -26.19
CA ASN A 110 2.30 -11.70 -26.72
C ASN A 110 1.12 -12.36 -25.96
N GLU A 111 0.21 -13.03 -26.70
CA GLU A 111 -0.98 -13.69 -26.14
C GLU A 111 -0.68 -14.63 -24.97
N ASN A 112 0.46 -15.33 -25.01
CA ASN A 112 0.88 -16.22 -23.94
C ASN A 112 1.22 -15.44 -22.67
N ILE A 113 1.94 -14.32 -22.78
CA ILE A 113 2.34 -13.47 -21.65
C ILE A 113 1.10 -12.79 -21.04
N ALA A 114 0.30 -12.12 -21.87
CA ALA A 114 -0.94 -11.50 -21.43
C ALA A 114 -1.88 -12.53 -20.79
N GLY A 115 -2.07 -13.69 -21.43
CA GLY A 115 -2.91 -14.76 -20.92
C GLY A 115 -2.42 -15.37 -19.60
N ASN A 116 -1.10 -15.51 -19.43
CA ASN A 116 -0.51 -15.99 -18.17
C ASN A 116 -0.73 -14.99 -17.04
N LEU A 117 -0.48 -13.70 -17.29
CA LEU A 117 -0.70 -12.62 -16.34
C LEU A 117 -2.17 -12.56 -15.89
N ILE A 118 -3.12 -12.52 -16.83
CA ILE A 118 -4.57 -12.45 -16.51
C ILE A 118 -5.03 -13.68 -15.73
N LYS A 119 -4.43 -14.85 -15.96
CA LYS A 119 -4.68 -16.08 -15.19
C LYS A 119 -4.02 -16.09 -13.81
N GLY A 120 -3.36 -15.01 -13.41
CA GLY A 120 -2.72 -14.83 -12.11
C GLY A 120 -1.34 -15.48 -12.00
N LYS A 121 -0.68 -15.80 -13.12
CA LYS A 121 0.72 -16.24 -13.08
C LYS A 121 1.65 -15.04 -12.94
N THR A 122 2.65 -15.19 -12.09
CA THR A 122 3.74 -14.23 -11.94
C THR A 122 4.83 -14.53 -12.96
N LEU A 123 5.34 -13.48 -13.62
CA LEU A 123 6.56 -13.53 -14.42
C LEU A 123 7.74 -13.28 -13.49
N GLU A 124 8.80 -14.07 -13.58
CA GLU A 124 9.97 -13.97 -12.69
C GLU A 124 11.27 -14.03 -13.49
N PHE A 125 12.27 -13.28 -13.04
CA PHE A 125 13.62 -13.23 -13.61
C PHE A 125 14.63 -13.21 -12.48
N GLY A 126 15.72 -13.97 -12.63
CA GLY A 126 16.84 -13.97 -11.70
C GLY A 126 16.50 -14.55 -10.32
N GLU A 127 17.07 -13.95 -9.28
CA GLU A 127 16.88 -14.35 -7.90
C GLU A 127 15.44 -14.12 -7.42
N LYS A 128 14.97 -15.00 -6.53
CA LYS A 128 13.63 -14.90 -5.97
C LYS A 128 13.52 -13.69 -5.05
N LEU A 129 12.60 -12.78 -5.37
CA LEU A 129 12.34 -11.58 -4.60
C LEU A 129 11.42 -11.83 -3.40
N GLU A 130 12.01 -12.32 -2.32
CA GLU A 130 11.34 -12.41 -1.03
C GLU A 130 11.23 -11.03 -0.35
N PRO A 131 10.12 -10.74 0.34
CA PRO A 131 9.99 -9.52 1.11
C PRO A 131 10.95 -9.54 2.31
N ILE A 132 11.63 -8.43 2.54
CA ILE A 132 12.51 -8.24 3.70
C ILE A 132 11.77 -7.38 4.72
N PHE A 133 11.53 -7.94 5.90
CA PHE A 133 10.90 -7.27 7.02
C PHE A 133 11.92 -7.08 8.13
N LEU A 134 12.18 -5.81 8.47
CA LEU A 134 13.05 -5.47 9.58
C LEU A 134 12.19 -5.31 10.84
N ASP A 135 12.29 -6.26 11.76
CA ASP A 135 11.53 -6.25 13.03
C ASP A 135 12.23 -5.37 14.07
N LYS A 136 12.38 -4.09 13.73
CA LYS A 136 13.02 -3.07 14.58
C LYS A 136 12.11 -1.85 14.71
N SER A 137 11.91 -1.40 15.95
CA SER A 137 11.28 -0.12 16.24
C SER A 137 12.36 0.97 16.39
N CYS A 138 12.13 2.13 15.79
CA CYS A 138 13.02 3.27 15.96
C CYS A 138 12.76 3.96 17.31
N SER A 139 13.82 4.34 18.00
CA SER A 139 13.74 5.05 19.28
C SER A 139 13.44 6.53 19.06
N SER A 140 12.17 6.93 19.09
CA SER A 140 11.74 8.33 18.97
C SER A 140 10.38 8.58 19.61
N GLU A 141 10.13 9.81 20.09
CA GLU A 141 8.85 10.19 20.72
C GLU A 141 7.67 10.21 19.73
N ILE A 142 7.94 10.68 18.51
CA ILE A 142 7.07 10.55 17.34
C ILE A 142 7.79 9.70 16.31
N PRO A 143 7.11 9.00 15.39
CA PRO A 143 7.79 8.19 14.37
C PRO A 143 8.87 8.98 13.62
N VAL A 144 9.96 8.31 13.26
CA VAL A 144 11.12 8.95 12.61
C VAL A 144 10.68 9.69 11.33
N GLY A 145 11.21 10.90 11.16
CA GLY A 145 10.94 11.72 9.99
C GLY A 145 9.59 12.45 10.01
N GLN A 146 8.87 12.41 11.13
CA GLN A 146 7.61 13.13 11.33
C GLN A 146 7.83 14.55 11.89
N LYS A 147 6.90 15.45 11.58
CA LYS A 147 6.72 16.75 12.25
C LYS A 147 5.28 16.87 12.70
N GLU A 148 5.05 17.24 13.95
CA GLU A 148 3.70 17.50 14.44
C GLU A 148 3.10 18.72 13.74
N ILE A 149 1.84 18.60 13.30
CA ILE A 149 1.06 19.68 12.69
C ILE A 149 -0.31 19.76 13.36
N PRO A 150 -0.94 20.95 13.39
CA PRO A 150 -2.16 21.15 14.17
C PRO A 150 -3.43 20.57 13.53
N LYS A 151 -3.40 20.27 12.23
CA LYS A 151 -4.57 19.81 11.45
C LYS A 151 -4.18 18.79 10.41
N PHE A 152 -5.12 17.93 10.03
CA PHE A 152 -4.94 16.98 8.94
C PHE A 152 -4.69 17.69 7.61
N VAL A 153 -3.80 17.10 6.82
CA VAL A 153 -3.81 17.29 5.36
C VAL A 153 -4.65 16.17 4.77
N ILE A 154 -5.70 16.53 4.03
CA ILE A 154 -6.56 15.57 3.36
C ILE A 154 -5.93 15.18 2.02
N TYR A 155 -5.73 13.87 1.83
CA TYR A 155 -5.36 13.27 0.55
C TYR A 155 -6.50 12.40 0.02
N ILE A 156 -6.68 12.41 -1.30
CA ILE A 156 -7.61 11.58 -2.05
C ILE A 156 -6.80 10.92 -3.16
N ALA A 157 -6.75 9.60 -3.22
CA ALA A 157 -5.96 8.89 -4.23
C ALA A 157 -6.71 8.80 -5.57
N GLU A 158 -8.04 8.81 -5.52
CA GLU A 158 -8.95 8.50 -6.62
C GLU A 158 -9.46 9.75 -7.35
N ASN A 159 -8.89 10.94 -7.06
CA ASN A 159 -9.22 12.24 -7.65
C ASN A 159 -10.68 12.74 -7.50
N TYR A 160 -11.55 12.03 -6.78
CA TYR A 160 -12.90 12.50 -6.45
C TYR A 160 -13.37 12.03 -5.06
N ILE A 161 -14.43 12.67 -4.54
CA ILE A 161 -15.12 12.27 -3.31
C ILE A 161 -16.44 11.61 -3.71
N PRO A 162 -16.69 10.34 -3.36
CA PRO A 162 -17.95 9.68 -3.70
C PRO A 162 -19.12 10.27 -2.90
N SER A 163 -20.29 10.32 -3.53
CA SER A 163 -21.56 10.48 -2.82
C SER A 163 -22.04 9.11 -2.37
N ILE A 164 -22.28 8.93 -1.07
CA ILE A 164 -22.67 7.65 -0.49
C ILE A 164 -24.05 7.77 0.12
N ASP A 165 -24.99 6.96 -0.38
CA ASP A 165 -26.29 6.78 0.25
C ASP A 165 -26.15 5.86 1.46
N ILE A 166 -26.25 6.45 2.65
CA ILE A 166 -26.05 5.77 3.92
C ILE A 166 -27.07 4.66 4.18
N ASN A 167 -28.27 4.76 3.60
CA ASN A 167 -29.32 3.75 3.80
C ASN A 167 -29.00 2.44 3.06
N ASN A 168 -28.22 2.54 1.98
CA ASN A 168 -27.78 1.41 1.18
C ASN A 168 -26.34 0.98 1.48
N TYR A 169 -25.65 1.68 2.37
CA TYR A 169 -24.29 1.35 2.75
C TYR A 169 -24.21 0.03 3.52
N LYS A 170 -23.23 -0.80 3.14
CA LYS A 170 -22.86 -2.03 3.82
C LYS A 170 -21.35 -2.14 3.92
N LEU A 171 -20.87 -2.60 5.08
CA LEU A 171 -19.51 -3.11 5.26
C LEU A 171 -19.55 -4.64 5.26
N SER A 172 -18.86 -5.28 4.31
CA SER A 172 -18.81 -6.74 4.24
C SER A 172 -17.48 -7.29 4.79
N ILE A 173 -17.55 -8.36 5.57
CA ILE A 173 -16.39 -9.18 5.97
C ILE A 173 -16.50 -10.51 5.22
N LYS A 174 -15.52 -10.79 4.34
CA LYS A 174 -15.64 -11.86 3.34
C LYS A 174 -14.30 -12.52 3.00
N GLY A 175 -14.33 -13.55 2.16
CA GLY A 175 -13.14 -14.30 1.75
C GLY A 175 -12.88 -15.48 2.66
N ASN A 176 -11.66 -15.63 3.18
CA ASN A 176 -11.28 -16.79 3.98
C ASN A 176 -11.75 -16.70 5.45
N VAL A 177 -13.07 -16.70 5.63
CA VAL A 177 -13.76 -16.69 6.94
C VAL A 177 -14.78 -17.83 7.01
N PRO A 178 -15.13 -18.34 8.20
CA PRO A 178 -16.19 -19.34 8.35
C PRO A 178 -17.58 -18.83 7.96
N LYS A 179 -17.88 -17.56 8.26
CA LYS A 179 -19.15 -16.91 7.96
C LYS A 179 -18.91 -15.51 7.41
N GLU A 180 -19.30 -15.27 6.16
CA GLU A 180 -19.33 -13.91 5.64
C GLU A 180 -20.46 -13.12 6.32
N ILE A 181 -20.19 -11.86 6.66
CA ILE A 181 -21.18 -10.98 7.28
C ILE A 181 -21.22 -9.64 6.57
N GLU A 182 -22.36 -8.97 6.67
CA GLU A 182 -22.55 -7.59 6.21
C GLU A 182 -23.20 -6.78 7.32
N LEU A 183 -22.67 -5.58 7.55
CA LEU A 183 -23.16 -4.65 8.56
C LEU A 183 -23.64 -3.38 7.86
N SER A 184 -24.87 -2.96 8.15
CA SER A 184 -25.35 -1.61 7.85
C SER A 184 -24.57 -0.56 8.65
N TYR A 185 -24.71 0.70 8.25
CA TYR A 185 -24.14 1.79 9.02
C TYR A 185 -24.69 1.84 10.46
N ASN A 186 -25.98 1.60 10.67
CA ASN A 186 -26.59 1.61 12.00
C ASN A 186 -26.03 0.49 12.89
N GLU A 187 -25.88 -0.73 12.36
CA GLU A 187 -25.25 -1.83 13.10
C GLU A 187 -23.80 -1.51 13.47
N LEU A 188 -23.05 -0.86 12.56
CA LEU A 188 -21.70 -0.37 12.87
C LEU A 188 -21.71 0.70 13.97
N GLU A 189 -22.67 1.62 13.94
CA GLU A 189 -22.81 2.69 14.94
C GLU A 189 -23.13 2.12 16.33
N GLU A 190 -23.96 1.07 16.40
CA GLU A 190 -24.32 0.36 17.64
C GLU A 190 -23.13 -0.37 18.28
N ILE A 191 -22.28 -1.02 17.49
CA ILE A 191 -21.13 -1.78 18.01
C ILE A 191 -19.86 -0.92 18.19
N SER A 192 -19.85 0.31 17.67
CA SER A 192 -18.72 1.23 17.77
C SER A 192 -18.60 1.84 19.17
N LYS A 193 -17.37 1.95 19.66
CA LYS A 193 -17.02 2.47 20.98
C LYS A 193 -16.10 3.68 20.85
N ASP A 194 -16.10 4.54 21.85
CA ASP A 194 -15.04 5.54 22.02
C ASP A 194 -13.72 4.81 22.26
N ILE A 195 -12.74 5.02 21.39
CA ILE A 195 -11.40 4.40 21.49
C ILE A 195 -10.35 5.39 22.02
N GLY A 196 -10.79 6.55 22.49
CA GLY A 196 -9.97 7.58 23.12
C GLY A 196 -9.17 8.43 22.13
N GLU A 197 -8.20 9.15 22.69
CA GLU A 197 -7.26 9.97 21.94
C GLU A 197 -6.09 9.14 21.43
N LYS A 198 -5.89 9.17 20.11
CA LYS A 198 -4.81 8.46 19.44
C LYS A 198 -4.21 9.32 18.33
N ASP A 199 -2.93 9.12 18.08
CA ASP A 199 -2.17 9.89 17.09
C ASP A 199 -2.39 9.38 15.67
N PHE A 200 -2.14 10.24 14.69
CA PHE A 200 -2.15 9.90 13.28
C PHE A 200 -0.81 10.23 12.65
N HIS A 201 -0.29 9.34 11.79
CA HIS A 201 1.01 9.49 11.15
C HIS A 201 0.90 9.39 9.63
N CYS A 202 1.15 10.50 8.93
CA CYS A 202 1.21 10.48 7.47
C CYS A 202 2.59 10.06 6.97
N VAL A 203 2.60 9.24 5.92
CA VAL A 203 3.83 8.75 5.28
C VAL A 203 4.69 9.86 4.66
N THR A 204 4.12 11.03 4.38
CA THR A 204 4.88 12.17 3.83
C THR A 204 5.69 12.92 4.89
N GLY A 205 5.52 12.60 6.18
CA GLY A 205 6.34 13.15 7.26
C GLY A 205 5.63 14.16 8.17
N TRP A 206 4.31 14.08 8.31
CA TRP A 206 3.59 14.87 9.32
C TRP A 206 2.69 14.01 10.22
N SER A 207 2.59 14.39 11.49
CA SER A 207 1.75 13.72 12.49
C SER A 207 0.74 14.69 13.09
N VAL A 208 -0.42 14.19 13.49
CA VAL A 208 -1.40 14.93 14.28
C VAL A 208 -1.65 14.15 15.56
N LYS A 209 -1.41 14.76 16.72
CA LYS A 209 -1.56 14.11 18.01
C LYS A 209 -2.97 14.24 18.59
N GLY A 210 -3.33 13.34 19.51
CA GLY A 210 -4.46 13.52 20.43
C GLY A 210 -5.84 13.60 19.77
N ARG A 211 -6.07 12.80 18.73
CA ARG A 211 -7.34 12.81 17.99
C ARG A 211 -8.32 11.83 18.59
N LYS A 212 -9.55 12.27 18.85
CA LYS A 212 -10.60 11.40 19.39
C LYS A 212 -11.21 10.60 18.26
N TRP A 213 -11.39 9.31 18.49
CA TRP A 213 -11.96 8.40 17.50
C TRP A 213 -13.07 7.56 18.12
N LYS A 214 -14.06 7.23 17.30
CA LYS A 214 -15.08 6.22 17.64
C LYS A 214 -15.14 5.17 16.54
N GLY A 215 -15.12 3.91 16.94
CA GLY A 215 -15.11 2.78 16.01
C GLY A 215 -15.06 1.44 16.71
N ILE A 216 -14.79 0.40 15.95
CA ILE A 216 -14.62 -0.97 16.42
C ILE A 216 -13.29 -1.50 15.91
N SER A 217 -12.55 -2.26 16.74
CA SER A 217 -11.29 -2.86 16.27
C SER A 217 -11.58 -3.92 15.21
N VAL A 218 -10.67 -4.06 14.25
CA VAL A 218 -10.77 -5.07 13.19
C VAL A 218 -10.76 -6.45 13.81
N TRP A 219 -9.99 -6.68 14.88
CA TRP A 219 -10.03 -7.94 15.61
C TRP A 219 -11.42 -8.28 16.16
N GLU A 220 -12.12 -7.33 16.79
CA GLU A 220 -13.48 -7.56 17.30
C GLU A 220 -14.47 -7.84 16.17
N LEU A 221 -14.36 -7.13 15.05
CA LEU A 221 -15.18 -7.38 13.85
C LEU A 221 -14.97 -8.79 13.29
N LEU A 222 -13.71 -9.25 13.19
CA LEU A 222 -13.40 -10.58 12.66
C LEU A 222 -13.91 -11.72 13.55
N LYS A 223 -14.07 -11.49 14.86
CA LYS A 223 -14.70 -12.50 15.74
C LYS A 223 -16.17 -12.75 15.37
N LEU A 224 -16.86 -11.78 14.77
CA LEU A 224 -18.25 -11.94 14.32
C LEU A 224 -18.36 -12.89 13.10
N SER A 225 -17.35 -12.89 12.22
CA SER A 225 -17.26 -13.79 11.07
C SER A 225 -16.62 -15.14 11.41
N GLY A 226 -15.84 -15.18 12.50
CA GLY A 226 -14.87 -16.23 12.79
C GLY A 226 -13.55 -16.01 12.04
N ILE A 227 -12.48 -16.59 12.56
CA ILE A 227 -11.12 -16.47 12.01
C ILE A 227 -10.60 -17.88 11.73
N LYS A 228 -10.07 -18.10 10.52
CA LYS A 228 -9.40 -19.35 10.15
C LYS A 228 -7.89 -19.22 10.38
N SER A 229 -7.24 -20.33 10.75
CA SER A 229 -5.82 -20.37 11.11
C SER A 229 -4.88 -20.00 9.95
N GLU A 230 -5.29 -20.24 8.72
CA GLU A 230 -4.50 -20.01 7.51
C GLU A 230 -4.64 -18.59 6.94
N SER A 231 -5.51 -17.75 7.52
CA SER A 231 -5.68 -16.36 7.13
C SER A 231 -4.46 -15.52 7.54
N LYS A 232 -3.83 -14.86 6.57
CA LYS A 232 -2.57 -14.12 6.76
C LYS A 232 -2.67 -12.63 6.48
N TRP A 233 -3.66 -12.23 5.68
CA TRP A 233 -3.81 -10.86 5.19
C TRP A 233 -5.27 -10.43 5.14
N ILE A 234 -5.48 -9.12 5.26
CA ILE A 234 -6.75 -8.44 5.05
C ILE A 234 -6.54 -7.40 3.96
N LEU A 235 -7.29 -7.50 2.87
CA LEU A 235 -7.37 -6.44 1.87
C LEU A 235 -8.59 -5.56 2.20
N ALA A 236 -8.32 -4.37 2.74
CA ALA A 236 -9.34 -3.36 3.00
C ALA A 236 -9.67 -2.63 1.70
N LYS A 237 -10.91 -2.76 1.22
CA LYS A 237 -11.36 -2.22 -0.06
C LYS A 237 -12.27 -1.01 0.16
N SER A 238 -12.09 0.01 -0.66
CA SER A 238 -12.96 1.18 -0.76
C SER A 238 -14.08 0.95 -1.76
N LEU A 239 -15.15 1.75 -1.69
CA LEU A 239 -16.17 1.86 -2.75
C LEU A 239 -15.63 2.50 -4.05
N THR A 240 -14.48 3.18 -4.00
CA THR A 240 -13.89 3.95 -5.10
C THR A 240 -12.87 3.17 -5.94
N GLY A 241 -12.59 1.91 -5.60
CA GLY A 241 -11.53 1.10 -6.21
C GLY A 241 -10.19 1.13 -5.47
N TYR A 242 -9.98 2.06 -4.54
CA TYR A 242 -8.80 2.03 -3.67
C TYR A 242 -8.81 0.81 -2.75
N SER A 243 -7.63 0.25 -2.50
CA SER A 243 -7.46 -0.80 -1.50
C SER A 243 -6.10 -0.69 -0.81
N SER A 244 -5.99 -1.28 0.37
CA SER A 244 -4.73 -1.44 1.08
C SER A 244 -4.72 -2.70 1.93
N THR A 245 -3.55 -3.30 2.09
CA THR A 245 -3.38 -4.59 2.73
C THR A 245 -2.83 -4.45 4.14
N ILE A 246 -3.37 -5.25 5.07
CA ILE A 246 -3.02 -5.26 6.49
C ILE A 246 -2.70 -6.70 6.90
N PRO A 247 -1.60 -6.95 7.63
CA PRO A 247 -1.30 -8.28 8.16
C PRO A 247 -2.39 -8.79 9.11
N MET A 248 -2.64 -10.11 9.09
CA MET A 248 -3.48 -10.79 10.08
C MET A 248 -2.71 -11.01 11.39
N ASP A 249 -2.22 -9.93 11.99
CA ASP A 249 -1.50 -9.94 13.27
C ASP A 249 -2.44 -9.47 14.38
N LYS A 250 -2.62 -10.28 15.43
CA LYS A 250 -3.63 -10.03 16.46
C LYS A 250 -3.42 -8.68 17.16
N GLU A 251 -2.20 -8.40 17.62
CA GLU A 251 -1.89 -7.18 18.38
C GLU A 251 -2.11 -5.93 17.52
N LEU A 252 -1.66 -5.98 16.27
CA LEU A 252 -1.90 -4.92 15.29
C LEU A 252 -3.39 -4.71 15.03
N LEU A 253 -4.18 -5.80 14.91
CA LEU A 253 -5.61 -5.73 14.60
C LEU A 253 -6.48 -5.34 15.80
N GLU A 254 -6.01 -5.55 17.02
CA GLU A 254 -6.59 -4.97 18.24
C GLU A 254 -6.39 -3.44 18.27
N ASN A 255 -5.31 -2.95 17.64
CA ASN A 255 -5.00 -1.53 17.45
C ASN A 255 -5.26 -1.01 16.02
N THR A 256 -6.07 -1.71 15.23
CA THR A 256 -6.55 -1.25 13.92
C THR A 256 -8.06 -1.24 13.98
N PHE A 257 -8.67 -0.15 13.52
CA PHE A 257 -10.08 0.14 13.74
C PHE A 257 -10.78 0.46 12.44
N VAL A 258 -12.04 0.03 12.35
CA VAL A 258 -13.03 0.66 11.46
C VAL A 258 -13.66 1.80 12.25
N VAL A 259 -13.35 3.04 11.87
CA VAL A 259 -13.84 4.25 12.55
C VAL A 259 -14.94 4.93 11.75
N ILE A 260 -15.90 5.50 12.48
CA ILE A 260 -17.08 6.20 11.93
C ILE A 260 -17.21 7.65 12.45
N GLU A 261 -16.48 8.01 13.52
CA GLU A 261 -16.39 9.38 14.02
C GLU A 261 -14.94 9.77 14.30
N MET A 262 -14.67 11.07 14.12
CA MET A 262 -13.44 11.74 14.49
C MET A 262 -13.80 13.05 15.19
N ASP A 263 -13.18 13.34 16.34
CA ASP A 263 -13.48 14.51 17.18
C ASP A 263 -14.96 14.66 17.56
N ASN A 264 -15.59 13.57 17.99
CA ASN A 264 -17.01 13.53 18.41
C ASN A 264 -17.99 13.98 17.30
N LYS A 265 -17.57 13.88 16.04
CA LYS A 265 -18.39 14.14 14.86
C LYS A 265 -18.28 12.96 13.91
N LYS A 266 -19.37 12.65 13.22
CA LYS A 266 -19.32 11.75 12.06
C LYS A 266 -18.23 12.20 11.11
N LEU A 267 -17.55 11.26 10.48
CA LEU A 267 -16.54 11.57 9.48
C LEU A 267 -17.13 12.53 8.43
N SER A 268 -16.34 13.50 7.98
CA SER A 268 -16.70 14.25 6.78
C SER A 268 -16.52 13.35 5.54
N PRO A 269 -17.17 13.67 4.41
CA PRO A 269 -16.91 12.98 3.15
C PRO A 269 -15.42 12.91 2.83
N GLU A 270 -14.69 14.02 2.92
CA GLU A 270 -13.24 14.10 2.69
C GLU A 270 -12.43 13.18 3.62
N SER A 271 -12.95 12.96 4.82
CA SER A 271 -12.32 12.14 5.85
C SER A 271 -12.63 10.66 5.69
N GLY A 272 -13.54 10.28 4.78
CA GLY A 272 -13.90 8.90 4.46
C GLY A 272 -15.24 8.44 5.03
N PHE A 273 -16.21 9.35 5.26
CA PHE A 273 -17.59 8.98 5.60
C PHE A 273 -18.10 7.91 4.62
N PRO A 274 -18.78 6.84 5.06
CA PRO A 274 -19.28 6.63 6.43
C PRO A 274 -18.31 5.90 7.35
N ALA A 275 -17.34 5.16 6.82
CA ALA A 275 -16.38 4.41 7.60
C ALA A 275 -15.02 4.33 6.90
N ARG A 276 -13.95 4.28 7.69
CA ARG A 276 -12.58 4.08 7.17
C ARG A 276 -11.74 3.22 8.09
N ILE A 277 -10.64 2.70 7.56
CA ILE A 277 -9.57 2.13 8.38
C ILE A 277 -8.77 3.25 9.05
N TYR A 278 -8.45 3.02 10.31
CA TYR A 278 -7.55 3.83 11.10
C TYR A 278 -6.70 2.95 12.03
N SER A 279 -5.41 3.25 12.15
CA SER A 279 -4.53 2.65 13.16
C SER A 279 -3.50 3.70 13.59
N PRO A 280 -3.23 3.86 14.90
CA PRO A 280 -2.09 4.66 15.36
C PRO A 280 -0.74 4.00 15.06
N GLU A 281 -0.71 2.69 14.79
CA GLU A 281 0.52 1.95 14.55
C GLU A 281 0.97 1.99 13.08
N LEU A 282 0.04 2.26 12.16
CA LEU A 282 0.28 2.24 10.71
C LEU A 282 0.33 3.65 10.12
N PHE A 283 1.08 3.81 9.05
CA PHE A 283 1.01 5.04 8.27
C PHE A 283 -0.36 5.22 7.60
N GLY A 284 -0.80 6.48 7.50
CA GLY A 284 -2.17 6.84 7.11
C GLY A 284 -2.63 6.38 5.73
N TRP A 285 -1.73 5.97 4.84
CA TRP A 285 -2.09 5.39 3.55
C TRP A 285 -2.72 3.99 3.70
N LYS A 286 -2.43 3.26 4.78
CA LYS A 286 -3.14 2.02 5.13
C LYS A 286 -4.61 2.25 5.48
N GLY A 287 -4.98 3.49 5.80
CA GLY A 287 -6.33 3.88 6.20
C GLY A 287 -7.28 4.07 5.03
N ALA A 288 -7.69 2.98 4.38
CA ALA A 288 -8.68 2.98 3.30
C ALA A 288 -9.97 3.71 3.72
N LYS A 289 -10.35 4.74 2.95
CA LYS A 289 -11.59 5.52 3.13
C LYS A 289 -12.76 4.85 2.43
N TYR A 290 -13.98 5.29 2.74
CA TYR A 290 -15.21 4.80 2.09
C TYR A 290 -15.28 3.26 2.10
N LEU A 291 -14.93 2.68 3.25
CA LEU A 291 -14.62 1.26 3.37
C LEU A 291 -15.84 0.42 2.96
N SER A 292 -15.66 -0.44 1.96
CA SER A 292 -16.70 -1.33 1.45
C SER A 292 -16.56 -2.73 2.01
N SER A 293 -15.34 -3.24 2.14
CA SER A 293 -15.13 -4.60 2.65
C SER A 293 -13.75 -4.85 3.25
N LEU A 294 -13.71 -5.83 4.13
CA LEU A 294 -12.50 -6.50 4.59
C LEU A 294 -12.48 -7.89 3.94
N TYR A 295 -11.58 -8.08 2.98
CA TYR A 295 -11.40 -9.37 2.31
C TYR A 295 -10.23 -10.12 2.95
N ILE A 296 -10.53 -11.23 3.61
CA ILE A 296 -9.54 -12.04 4.32
C ILE A 296 -8.94 -13.04 3.34
N SER A 297 -7.61 -13.18 3.35
CA SER A 297 -6.91 -14.12 2.47
C SER A 297 -5.67 -14.73 3.14
N ASP A 298 -5.28 -15.91 2.68
CA ASP A 298 -3.98 -16.54 2.94
C ASP A 298 -2.86 -15.93 2.07
N LYS A 299 -3.23 -15.25 0.97
CA LYS A 299 -2.32 -14.64 0.01
C LYS A 299 -2.21 -13.13 0.21
N TYR A 300 -0.99 -12.65 0.03
CA TYR A 300 -0.72 -11.22 -0.07
C TYR A 300 -1.20 -10.68 -1.42
N ILE A 301 -1.89 -9.56 -1.40
CA ILE A 301 -2.30 -8.81 -2.60
C ILE A 301 -1.89 -7.36 -2.37
N ASP A 302 -1.30 -6.72 -3.37
CA ASP A 302 -1.03 -5.29 -3.29
C ASP A 302 -2.32 -4.49 -3.30
N GLY A 303 -2.42 -3.51 -2.41
CA GLY A 303 -3.32 -2.38 -2.60
C GLY A 303 -2.66 -1.30 -3.48
N TYR A 304 -3.29 -0.13 -3.51
CA TYR A 304 -2.89 0.95 -4.43
C TYR A 304 -1.46 1.43 -4.20
N TRP A 305 -1.12 1.79 -2.96
CA TRP A 305 0.22 2.29 -2.67
C TRP A 305 1.25 1.17 -2.56
N GLU A 306 0.86 -0.04 -2.15
CA GLU A 306 1.76 -1.20 -2.17
C GLU A 306 2.27 -1.48 -3.59
N ALA A 307 1.40 -1.43 -4.60
CA ALA A 307 1.78 -1.55 -6.02
C ALA A 307 2.72 -0.43 -6.49
N LEU A 308 2.74 0.68 -5.75
CA LEU A 308 3.53 1.87 -6.03
C LEU A 308 4.73 2.01 -5.08
N SER A 309 5.30 0.87 -4.68
CA SER A 309 6.51 0.69 -3.87
C SER A 309 6.33 0.75 -2.35
N TYR A 310 5.14 1.09 -1.83
CA TYR A 310 4.97 1.29 -0.39
C TYR A 310 4.96 -0.03 0.38
N HIS A 311 5.45 0.01 1.62
CA HIS A 311 5.74 -1.19 2.41
C HIS A 311 4.50 -2.07 2.68
N GLU A 312 4.69 -3.38 2.68
CA GLU A 312 3.62 -4.38 2.84
C GLU A 312 2.89 -4.23 4.19
N ARG A 313 3.63 -4.01 5.28
CA ARG A 313 3.10 -3.79 6.65
C ARG A 313 2.79 -2.33 6.98
N GLY A 314 3.74 -1.42 6.81
CA GLY A 314 3.50 0.02 6.92
C GLY A 314 3.52 0.57 8.34
N LYS A 315 4.22 -0.09 9.27
CA LYS A 315 4.36 0.32 10.68
C LYS A 315 5.11 1.65 10.80
N ALA A 316 4.47 2.62 11.45
CA ALA A 316 4.99 3.97 11.59
C ALA A 316 6.28 4.00 12.44
N ASN A 317 6.26 3.35 13.61
CA ASN A 317 7.38 3.32 14.55
C ASN A 317 8.63 2.60 14.01
N SER A 318 8.45 1.71 13.02
CA SER A 318 9.54 1.02 12.32
C SER A 318 10.02 1.75 11.05
N ASN A 319 9.48 2.95 10.78
CA ASN A 319 9.77 3.74 9.59
C ASN A 319 9.54 2.97 8.26
N GLU A 320 8.58 2.05 8.24
CA GLU A 320 8.25 1.18 7.09
C GLU A 320 7.47 1.94 6.01
N ARG A 321 8.17 2.76 5.23
CA ARG A 321 7.53 3.55 4.15
C ARG A 321 7.50 2.80 2.83
N PHE A 322 8.59 2.13 2.48
CA PHE A 322 8.78 1.45 1.19
C PHE A 322 9.24 0.01 1.36
N LYS A 323 8.86 -0.84 0.40
CA LYS A 323 9.28 -2.24 0.30
C LYS A 323 10.79 -2.36 0.24
N ILE A 324 11.33 -3.44 0.79
CA ILE A 324 12.78 -3.70 0.76
C ILE A 324 13.02 -4.97 -0.08
N ARG A 325 13.91 -4.83 -1.06
CA ARG A 325 14.38 -5.89 -1.97
C ARG A 325 15.91 -5.88 -2.11
N ASN A 326 16.59 -5.13 -1.24
CA ASN A 326 18.05 -5.11 -1.12
C ASN A 326 18.45 -5.73 0.23
N PRO A 327 19.15 -6.88 0.23
CA PRO A 327 19.55 -7.57 1.46
C PRO A 327 20.56 -6.80 2.31
N ASP A 328 21.25 -5.80 1.75
CA ASP A 328 22.20 -4.97 2.50
C ASP A 328 21.50 -3.91 3.37
N VAL A 329 20.20 -3.71 3.20
CA VAL A 329 19.41 -2.78 4.01
C VAL A 329 19.00 -3.49 5.30
N VAL A 330 19.71 -3.16 6.38
CA VAL A 330 19.51 -3.75 7.71
C VAL A 330 18.92 -2.78 8.74
N ASP A 331 18.70 -1.51 8.35
CA ASP A 331 18.12 -0.49 9.22
C ASP A 331 17.27 0.51 8.43
N LEU A 332 16.08 0.83 8.97
CA LEU A 332 15.21 1.89 8.46
C LEU A 332 15.19 3.13 9.34
N CYS A 333 15.77 3.06 10.53
CA CYS A 333 16.15 4.24 11.29
C CYS A 333 17.39 4.83 10.56
#